data_AF-A0A0M9YKF6-F1
#
_entry.id   AF-A0A0M9YKF6-F1
#
_cell.length_a   1.000
_cell.length_b   1.000
_cell.length_c   1.000
_cell.angle_alpha   90.00
_cell.angle_beta   90.00
_cell.angle_gamma   90.00
#
_symmetry.space_group_name_H-M   'P 1'
#
loop_
_entity.id
_entity.type
_entity.pdbx_description
1 polymer ?
#
loop_
_entity_poly.entity_id
_entity_poly.type
_entity_poly.pdbx_seq_one_letter_code
_entity_poly.pdbx_strand_id
1 'polypeptide(L)'
;CLAFCQSLEFHHTTEDAHLFPGMAAHHPGLSHVFDRLREEHRTVARLQGALVALLGDLALAEPERFRRELRRMSDALNAHLDHEEEVLLPLLADVPWPPGPPGGA
;
A
#
# COMPACT_ATOMS: atom_id res chain seq x y z
N CYS A 1 -8.82 -2.80 13.66
CA CYS A 1 -9.00 -1.60 12.79
C CYS A 1 -7.81 -0.65 12.88
N LEU A 2 -7.54 0.00 14.03
CA LEU A 2 -6.44 0.97 14.16
C LEU A 2 -5.03 0.38 13.95
N ALA A 3 -4.71 -0.74 14.60
CA ALA A 3 -3.41 -1.41 14.39
C ALA A 3 -3.18 -1.83 12.93
N PHE A 4 -4.25 -2.28 12.25
CA PHE A 4 -4.20 -2.58 10.81
C PHE A 4 -3.91 -1.33 9.98
N CYS A 5 -4.59 -0.22 10.26
CA CYS A 5 -4.34 1.06 9.60
C CYS A 5 -2.87 1.50 9.76
N GLN A 6 -2.34 1.44 10.99
CA GLN A 6 -0.94 1.77 11.26
C GLN A 6 0.03 0.86 10.51
N SER A 7 -0.23 -0.45 10.47
CA SER A 7 0.59 -1.40 9.74
C SER A 7 0.57 -1.15 8.23
N LEU A 8 -0.59 -0.80 7.68
CA LEU A 8 -0.75 -0.52 6.25
C LEU A 8 -0.04 0.79 5.85
N GLU A 9 -0.14 1.82 6.70
CA GLU A 9 0.60 3.07 6.52
C GLU A 9 2.11 2.81 6.53
N PHE A 10 2.60 2.02 7.48
CA PHE A 10 4.02 1.65 7.54
C PHE A 10 4.48 0.89 6.28
N HIS A 11 3.67 -0.06 5.81
CA HIS A 11 3.92 -0.84 4.60
C HIS A 11 4.05 0.07 3.37
N HIS A 12 3.01 0.84 3.02
CA HIS A 12 3.03 1.69 1.82
C HIS A 12 4.11 2.78 1.89
N THR A 13 4.36 3.36 3.07
CA THR A 13 5.43 4.38 3.20
C THR A 13 6.82 3.79 3.04
N THR A 14 7.03 2.55 3.48
CA THR A 14 8.29 1.81 3.28
C THR A 14 8.50 1.50 1.80
N GLU A 15 7.46 1.08 1.09
CA GLU A 15 7.54 0.79 -0.34
C GLU A 15 7.85 2.04 -1.16
N ASP A 16 7.13 3.13 -0.89
CA ASP A 16 7.34 4.43 -1.53
C ASP A 16 8.78 4.93 -1.34
N ALA A 17 9.30 4.81 -0.11
CA ALA A 17 10.59 5.38 0.28
C ALA A 17 11.79 4.49 -0.08
N HIS A 18 11.60 3.17 -0.16
CA HIS A 18 12.72 2.22 -0.25
C HIS A 18 12.57 1.20 -1.37
N LEU A 19 11.45 0.48 -1.46
CA LEU A 19 11.29 -0.59 -2.43
C LEU A 19 11.21 -0.03 -3.86
N PHE A 20 10.28 0.89 -4.12
CA PHE A 20 10.04 1.41 -5.47
C PHE A 20 11.23 2.18 -6.05
N PRO A 21 11.97 3.02 -5.29
CA PRO A 21 13.20 3.64 -5.82
C PRO A 21 14.26 2.61 -6.20
N GLY A 22 14.46 1.56 -5.39
CA GLY A 22 15.39 0.48 -5.67
C GLY A 22 15.02 -0.29 -6.94
N MET A 23 13.73 -0.63 -7.09
CA MET A 23 13.23 -1.32 -8.28
C MET A 23 13.28 -0.46 -9.54
N ALA A 24 12.90 0.82 -9.45
CA ALA A 24 12.95 1.74 -10.59
C ALA A 24 14.37 1.92 -11.15
N ALA A 25 15.40 1.88 -10.30
CA ALA A 25 16.79 1.94 -10.73
C ALA A 25 17.20 0.73 -11.58
N HIS A 26 16.64 -0.45 -11.33
CA HIS A 26 16.92 -1.69 -12.07
C HIS A 26 15.94 -1.93 -13.23
N HIS A 27 14.77 -1.29 -13.19
CA HIS A 27 13.72 -1.42 -14.21
C HIS A 27 13.20 -0.05 -14.70
N PRO A 28 14.02 0.77 -15.38
CA PRO A 28 13.64 2.15 -15.75
C PRO A 28 12.37 2.24 -16.61
N GLY A 29 12.12 1.24 -17.47
CA GLY A 29 10.92 1.17 -18.32
C GLY A 29 9.60 1.04 -17.54
N LEU A 30 9.67 0.69 -16.25
CA LEU A 30 8.51 0.53 -15.37
C LEU A 30 8.28 1.73 -14.44
N SER A 31 8.99 2.85 -14.63
CA SER A 31 8.83 4.05 -13.77
C SER A 31 7.37 4.50 -13.62
N HIS A 32 6.60 4.45 -14.72
CA HIS A 32 5.18 4.79 -14.73
C HIS A 32 4.31 3.87 -13.85
N VAL A 33 4.71 2.60 -13.69
CA VAL A 33 4.01 1.64 -12.82
C VAL A 33 4.20 2.05 -11.35
N PHE A 34 5.45 2.35 -10.95
CA PHE A 34 5.74 2.79 -9.59
C PHE A 34 5.09 4.13 -9.24
N ASP A 35 5.00 5.04 -10.21
CA ASP A 35 4.27 6.31 -10.01
C ASP A 35 2.78 6.09 -9.80
N ARG A 36 2.18 5.16 -10.54
CA ARG A 36 0.79 4.76 -10.34
C ARG A 36 0.57 4.12 -8.95
N LEU A 37 1.44 3.21 -8.52
CA LEU A 37 1.34 2.58 -7.19
C LEU A 37 1.40 3.65 -6.07
N ARG A 38 2.27 4.66 -6.19
CA ARG A 38 2.31 5.81 -5.25
C ARG A 38 1.00 6.60 -5.22
N GLU A 39 0.34 6.78 -6.36
CA GLU A 39 -0.96 7.46 -6.43
C GLU A 39 -2.07 6.63 -5.76
N GLU A 40 -2.02 5.31 -5.93
CA GLU A 40 -2.91 4.37 -5.27
C GLU A 40 -2.69 4.39 -3.74
N HIS A 41 -1.43 4.39 -3.28
CA HIS A 41 -1.07 4.56 -1.86
C HIS A 41 -1.66 5.82 -1.25
N ARG A 42 -1.55 6.97 -1.94
CA ARG A 42 -2.16 8.24 -1.47
C ARG A 42 -3.68 8.15 -1.38
N THR A 43 -4.30 7.43 -2.31
CA THR A 43 -5.75 7.20 -2.28
C THR A 43 -6.15 6.36 -1.07
N VAL A 44 -5.45 5.26 -0.82
CA VAL A 44 -5.67 4.39 0.33
C VAL A 44 -5.45 5.14 1.65
N ALA A 45 -4.36 5.90 1.77
CA ALA A 45 -4.05 6.71 2.95
C ALA A 45 -5.16 7.73 3.27
N ARG A 46 -5.72 8.40 2.24
CA ARG A 46 -6.85 9.32 2.42
C ARG A 46 -8.10 8.62 2.94
N LEU A 47 -8.41 7.42 2.44
CA LEU A 47 -9.57 6.62 2.89
C LEU A 47 -9.39 6.13 4.32
N GLN A 48 -8.20 5.63 4.63
CA GLN A 48 -7.81 5.23 5.97
C GLN A 48 -7.96 6.39 6.97
N GLY A 49 -7.46 7.58 6.65
CA GLY A 49 -7.59 8.75 7.51
C GLY A 49 -9.04 9.13 7.80
N ALA A 50 -9.91 9.07 6.79
CA ALA A 50 -11.34 9.31 6.96
C ALA A 50 -12.01 8.27 7.88
N LEU A 51 -11.62 6.99 7.75
CA LEU A 51 -12.12 5.90 8.58
C LEU A 51 -11.66 6.03 10.04
N VAL A 52 -10.40 6.44 10.26
CA VAL A 52 -9.86 6.66 11.61
C VAL A 52 -10.53 7.87 12.28
N ALA A 53 -10.76 8.96 11.55
CA ALA A 53 -11.45 10.13 12.07
C ALA A 53 -12.88 9.80 12.56
N LEU A 54 -13.59 8.93 11.82
CA LEU A 54 -14.90 8.42 12.20
C LEU A 54 -14.91 7.64 13.53
N LEU A 55 -13.82 6.98 13.89
CA LEU A 55 -13.69 6.26 15.16
C LEU A 55 -13.39 7.20 16.33
N GLY A 56 -12.76 8.35 16.07
CA GLY A 56 -12.45 9.35 17.09
C GLY A 56 -13.66 10.18 17.52
N ASP A 57 -14.69 10.28 16.67
CA ASP A 57 -15.90 11.05 16.95
C ASP A 57 -16.97 10.18 17.64
N LEU A 58 -16.73 9.84 18.91
CA LEU A 58 -17.62 9.00 19.74
C LEU A 58 -18.98 9.66 20.04
N ALA A 59 -19.15 10.96 19.75
CA ALA A 59 -20.37 11.71 20.02
C ALA A 59 -21.47 11.47 18.96
N LEU A 60 -21.11 10.96 17.78
CA LEU A 60 -22.03 10.68 16.69
C LEU A 60 -21.92 9.20 16.30
N ALA A 61 -22.79 8.36 16.87
CA ALA A 61 -22.94 7.00 16.38
C ALA A 61 -23.51 7.06 14.94
N GLU A 62 -22.63 7.03 13.94
CA GLU A 62 -22.99 6.88 12.52
C GLU A 62 -22.56 5.52 11.93
N PRO A 63 -23.15 4.38 12.38
CA PRO A 63 -22.76 3.05 11.91
C PRO A 63 -22.81 2.87 10.40
N GLU A 64 -23.82 3.45 9.74
CA GLU A 64 -23.98 3.32 8.28
C GLU A 64 -22.92 4.10 7.50
N ARG A 65 -22.50 5.26 8.02
CA ARG A 65 -21.37 6.00 7.44
C ARG A 65 -20.08 5.23 7.62
N PHE A 66 -19.82 4.69 8.82
CA PHE A 66 -18.65 3.86 9.07
C PHE A 66 -18.58 2.65 8.14
N ARG A 67 -19.69 1.90 7.99
CA ARG A 67 -19.76 0.73 7.09
C ARG A 67 -19.49 1.08 5.63
N ARG A 68 -20.00 2.23 5.16
CA ARG A 68 -19.74 2.71 3.80
C ARG A 68 -18.27 3.07 3.58
N GLU A 69 -17.66 3.82 4.49
CA GLU A 69 -16.23 4.17 4.36
C GLU A 69 -15.33 2.95 4.50
N LEU A 70 -15.67 2.00 5.38
CA LEU A 70 -14.97 0.73 5.49
C LEU A 70 -15.03 -0.06 4.17
N ARG A 71 -16.22 -0.17 3.55
CA ARG A 71 -16.37 -0.83 2.24
C ARG A 71 -15.53 -0.14 1.16
N ARG A 72 -15.60 1.19 1.09
CA ARG A 72 -14.80 1.98 0.13
C ARG A 72 -13.30 1.76 0.33
N MET A 73 -12.83 1.71 1.57
CA MET A 73 -11.45 1.38 1.90
C MET A 73 -11.08 -0.04 1.45
N SER A 74 -11.92 -1.03 1.74
CA SER A 74 -11.68 -2.41 1.32
C SER A 74 -11.64 -2.57 -0.20
N ASP A 75 -12.58 -1.95 -0.92
CA ASP A 75 -12.64 -2.03 -2.38
C ASP A 75 -11.39 -1.39 -3.01
N ALA A 76 -10.96 -0.23 -2.51
CA ALA A 76 -9.76 0.44 -2.99
C ALA A 76 -8.48 -0.33 -2.67
N LEU A 77 -8.37 -0.90 -1.46
CA LEU A 77 -7.21 -1.67 -1.06
C LEU A 77 -7.08 -2.96 -1.88
N ASN A 78 -8.18 -3.70 -2.09
CA ASN A 78 -8.11 -4.92 -2.89
C ASN A 78 -7.75 -4.62 -4.35
N ALA A 79 -8.34 -3.58 -4.95
CA ALA A 79 -7.99 -3.18 -6.31
C ALA A 79 -6.52 -2.75 -6.45
N HIS A 80 -5.98 -2.10 -5.42
CA HIS A 80 -4.56 -1.74 -5.34
C HIS A 80 -3.67 -2.98 -5.22
N LEU A 81 -3.98 -3.90 -4.30
CA LEU A 81 -3.21 -5.14 -4.11
C LEU A 81 -3.25 -6.02 -5.36
N ASP A 82 -4.41 -6.16 -6.01
CA ASP A 82 -4.54 -6.90 -7.27
C ASP A 82 -3.59 -6.32 -8.34
N HIS A 83 -3.53 -4.98 -8.46
CA HIS A 83 -2.64 -4.32 -9.41
C HIS A 83 -1.17 -4.48 -9.03
N GLU A 84 -0.85 -4.28 -7.75
CA GLU A 84 0.51 -4.43 -7.23
C GLU A 84 1.04 -5.84 -7.46
N GLU A 85 0.27 -6.86 -7.12
CA GLU A 85 0.65 -8.26 -7.30
C GLU A 85 0.85 -8.59 -8.79
N GLU A 86 -0.05 -8.13 -9.67
CA GLU A 86 0.05 -8.33 -11.12
C GLU A 86 1.38 -7.81 -11.68
N VAL A 87 1.85 -6.64 -11.20
CA VAL A 87 3.04 -5.99 -11.75
C VAL A 87 4.33 -6.31 -11.01
N LEU A 88 4.30 -6.53 -9.69
CA LEU A 88 5.49 -6.74 -8.88
C LEU A 88 5.88 -8.21 -8.75
N LEU A 89 4.93 -9.15 -8.64
CA LEU A 89 5.27 -10.56 -8.48
C LEU A 89 6.18 -11.09 -9.61
N PRO A 90 5.97 -10.77 -10.90
CA PRO A 90 6.87 -11.20 -11.96
C PRO A 90 8.30 -10.66 -11.81
N LEU A 91 8.46 -9.46 -11.23
CA LEU A 91 9.78 -8.84 -11.00
C LEU A 91 10.50 -9.47 -9.80
N LEU A 92 9.73 -10.01 -8.86
CA LEU A 92 10.23 -10.66 -7.66
C LEU A 92 10.42 -12.18 -7.82
N ALA A 93 9.92 -12.78 -8.91
CA ALA A 93 9.94 -14.22 -9.14
C ALA A 93 11.36 -14.83 -9.11
N ASP A 94 12.36 -14.05 -9.51
CA ASP A 94 13.76 -14.47 -9.56
C ASP A 94 14.57 -14.02 -8.34
N VAL A 95 13.95 -13.34 -7.35
CA VAL A 95 14.64 -12.91 -6.12
C VAL A 95 14.84 -14.12 -5.20
N PRO A 96 16.09 -14.54 -4.92
CA PRO A 96 16.33 -15.68 -4.06
C PRO A 96 15.83 -15.42 -2.64
N TRP A 97 15.01 -16.31 -2.09
CA TRP A 97 14.59 -16.28 -0.70
C TRP A 97 14.99 -17.56 0.06
N PRO A 98 15.71 -17.46 1.20
CA PRO A 98 16.21 -16.22 1.80
C PRO A 98 17.29 -15.56 0.93
N PRO A 99 17.45 -14.23 1.00
CA PRO A 99 18.47 -13.52 0.25
C PRO A 99 19.84 -14.15 0.56
N GLY A 100 20.62 -14.40 -0.50
CA GLY A 100 22.01 -14.80 -0.35
C GLY A 100 22.78 -13.78 0.51
N PRO A 101 23.89 -14.18 1.15
CA PRO A 101 24.75 -13.20 1.83
C PRO A 101 25.09 -12.05 0.87
N PRO A 102 25.15 -10.79 1.35
CA PRO A 102 25.48 -9.67 0.49
C PRO A 102 26.79 -9.98 -0.25
N GLY A 103 26.73 -9.94 -1.58
CA GLY A 103 27.88 -10.26 -2.44
C GLY A 103 29.05 -9.38 -2.08
N GLY A 104 30.14 -9.99 -1.59
CA GLY A 104 31.36 -9.28 -1.24
C GLY A 104 31.94 -8.56 -2.46
N ALA A 105 32.20 -7.27 -2.30
CA ALA A 105 33.14 -6.52 -3.12
C ALA A 105 34.52 -6.55 -2.44
#